data_AF-A0A5D2QRH2-F1
#
_entry.id   AF-A0A5D2QRH2-F1
#
_cell.length_a   1.000
_cell.length_b   1.000
_cell.length_c   1.000
_cell.angle_alpha   90.00
_cell.angle_beta   90.00
_cell.angle_gamma   90.00
#
_symmetry.space_group_name_H-M   'P 1'
#
loop_
_entity.id
_entity.type
_entity.pdbx_description
1 polymer ?
#
loop_
_entity_poly.entity_id
_entity_poly.type
_entity_poly.pdbx_seq_one_letter_code
_entity_poly.pdbx_strand_id
1 'polypeptide(L)'
;MEERKGKQEVMCGTLDLSALPLGCITLIISFTSPRDACRLSLVSTAFNSAAESDAVWGSFLPSQYQALIPSSLSFSSKKQLYLSLCENPLLIEAGRKSFWLERMSGKKCYMLSSRDLSIIGSDLPEYRRWISTRGARFDEVAYIRRFRWFEIRGRISISMLSPMTHYKAYLVCKVRNFCGLQFFPVKLSVGVVGTEGSKRSAYLQPKKERRRWPYWQIGEEQPIPGDDVQFPKARVDGWLEVEMGEFFNEGCVDDGELEMSALEIEGGIVKGDLIFQGIEIRLSTAELDTAWESLLPCQYQDLIPTLDSFSSKKDIYLSLGGNPVRIEGGRKSFWLDRVSGKKCYMLSPRDLSIIRSGPPGYRRWISTRGARFDEVAVLLHVCWFEIRGRISISMLSAMTHYKAYLVYKVRNVYGFQFYPVKLNVGVVGTEGSKRVAYLLPRGRPPNDVQFPKARVDRWLEVEMGEFFNEECVDDGELEMSALEMEGCNRKGDLILQGIEIRAITPN
;
A
#
# COMPACT_ATOMS: atom_id res chain seq x y z
N MET A 1 -52.46 -15.30 44.54
CA MET A 1 -51.21 -14.53 44.44
C MET A 1 -50.42 -15.13 43.30
N GLU A 2 -50.56 -14.53 42.12
CA GLU A 2 -49.91 -14.95 40.89
C GLU A 2 -48.92 -13.83 40.55
N GLU A 3 -47.66 -14.01 40.94
CA GLU A 3 -46.60 -13.03 40.63
C GLU A 3 -46.02 -13.32 39.24
N ARG A 4 -46.49 -12.55 38.26
CA ARG A 4 -45.82 -12.41 36.96
C ARG A 4 -44.50 -11.67 37.16
N LYS A 5 -43.39 -12.41 37.25
CA LYS A 5 -42.04 -11.85 37.03
C LYS A 5 -41.84 -11.62 35.53
N GLY A 6 -42.11 -10.39 35.08
CA GLY A 6 -41.64 -9.91 33.79
C GLY A 6 -40.12 -9.88 33.78
N LYS A 7 -39.50 -10.66 32.90
CA LYS A 7 -38.10 -10.45 32.52
C LYS A 7 -38.04 -9.15 31.72
N GLN A 8 -37.47 -8.10 32.31
CA GLN A 8 -36.96 -6.97 31.54
C GLN A 8 -35.74 -7.47 30.77
N GLU A 9 -35.94 -7.77 29.49
CA GLU A 9 -34.84 -7.78 28.53
C GLU A 9 -34.29 -6.37 28.43
N VAL A 10 -33.04 -6.19 28.87
CA VAL A 10 -32.26 -5.00 28.54
C VAL A 10 -31.92 -5.13 27.06
N MET A 11 -32.75 -4.54 26.19
CA MET A 11 -32.37 -4.34 24.79
C MET A 11 -31.16 -3.42 24.75
N CYS A 12 -30.01 -3.97 24.37
CA CYS A 12 -28.87 -3.18 23.95
C CYS A 12 -29.31 -2.43 22.67
N GLY A 13 -29.78 -1.19 22.83
CA GLY A 13 -30.18 -0.36 21.71
C GLY A 13 -29.00 -0.19 20.76
N THR A 14 -29.14 -0.65 19.53
CA THR A 14 -28.16 -0.37 18.47
C THR A 14 -28.11 1.14 18.26
N LEU A 15 -27.03 1.78 18.70
CA LEU A 15 -26.77 3.19 18.44
C LEU A 15 -26.51 3.37 16.93
N ASP A 16 -27.49 3.93 16.24
CA ASP A 16 -27.30 4.36 14.86
C ASP A 16 -26.52 5.68 14.84
N LEU A 17 -25.24 5.59 14.46
CA LEU A 17 -24.35 6.75 14.30
C LEU A 17 -24.86 7.76 13.26
N SER A 18 -25.68 7.34 12.31
CA SER A 18 -26.25 8.23 11.30
C SER A 18 -27.43 9.06 11.82
N ALA A 19 -28.02 8.67 12.96
CA ALA A 19 -29.07 9.42 13.64
C ALA A 19 -28.53 10.56 14.53
N LEU A 20 -27.21 10.68 14.67
CA LEU A 20 -26.59 11.77 15.43
C LEU A 20 -26.74 13.12 14.69
N PRO A 21 -26.86 14.24 15.42
CA PRO A 21 -26.83 15.56 14.80
C PRO A 21 -25.54 15.79 14.00
N LEU A 22 -25.64 16.50 12.87
CA LEU A 22 -24.50 16.76 11.97
C LEU A 22 -23.29 17.36 12.71
N GLY A 23 -23.53 18.23 13.69
CA GLY A 23 -22.47 18.81 14.52
C GLY A 23 -21.71 17.77 15.35
N CYS A 24 -22.41 16.77 15.89
CA CYS A 24 -21.79 15.66 16.63
C CYS A 24 -20.95 14.78 15.70
N ILE A 25 -21.46 14.46 14.50
CA ILE A 25 -20.72 13.69 13.49
C ILE A 25 -19.46 14.47 13.07
N THR A 26 -19.58 15.77 12.82
CA THR A 26 -18.45 16.66 12.49
C THR A 26 -17.39 16.66 13.60
N LEU A 27 -17.82 16.78 14.86
CA LEU A 27 -16.91 16.74 16.01
C LEU A 27 -16.20 15.39 16.13
N ILE A 28 -16.92 14.27 15.99
CA ILE A 28 -16.34 12.92 16.01
C ILE A 28 -15.27 12.80 14.92
N ILE A 29 -15.59 13.16 13.68
CA ILE A 29 -14.65 13.08 12.55
C ILE A 29 -13.43 13.98 12.81
N SER A 30 -13.60 15.14 13.43
CA SER A 30 -12.48 16.07 13.72
C SER A 30 -11.41 15.48 14.65
N PHE A 31 -11.74 14.45 15.44
CA PHE A 31 -10.80 13.70 16.29
C PHE A 31 -10.19 12.47 15.61
N THR A 32 -10.53 12.19 14.36
CA THR A 32 -9.98 11.07 13.58
C THR A 32 -8.79 11.52 12.72
N SER A 33 -8.32 10.66 11.81
CA SER A 33 -7.31 11.04 10.82
C SER A 33 -7.94 11.59 9.53
N PRO A 34 -7.21 12.38 8.73
CA PRO A 34 -7.63 12.78 7.38
C PRO A 34 -8.05 11.59 6.50
N ARG A 35 -7.36 10.45 6.65
CA ARG A 35 -7.70 9.19 5.99
C ARG A 35 -9.08 8.69 6.40
N ASP A 36 -9.38 8.70 7.70
CA ASP A 36 -10.64 8.19 8.23
C ASP A 36 -11.79 9.13 7.90
N ALA A 37 -11.57 10.45 7.93
CA ALA A 37 -12.54 11.42 7.43
C ALA A 37 -12.93 11.13 5.97
N CYS A 38 -11.95 10.88 5.10
CA CYS A 38 -12.23 10.52 3.71
C CYS A 38 -13.01 9.20 3.58
N ARG A 39 -12.71 8.20 4.39
CA ARG A 39 -13.44 6.91 4.39
C ARG A 39 -14.86 7.06 4.90
N LEU A 40 -15.03 7.78 6.00
CA LEU A 40 -16.32 8.06 6.61
C LEU A 40 -17.22 8.87 5.66
N SER A 41 -16.63 9.75 4.83
CA SER A 41 -17.37 10.51 3.82
C SER A 41 -18.15 9.65 2.81
N LEU A 42 -17.81 8.36 2.68
CA LEU A 42 -18.46 7.41 1.77
C LEU A 42 -19.61 6.64 2.43
N VAL A 43 -19.80 6.76 3.74
CA VAL A 43 -20.76 5.95 4.51
C VAL A 43 -22.20 6.46 4.35
N SER A 44 -22.39 7.78 4.34
CA SER A 44 -23.71 8.40 4.12
C SER A 44 -23.57 9.86 3.71
N THR A 45 -24.66 10.48 3.27
CA THR A 45 -24.70 11.92 2.94
C THR A 45 -24.42 12.82 4.14
N ALA A 46 -24.84 12.41 5.34
CA ALA A 46 -24.57 13.13 6.58
C ALA A 46 -23.06 13.08 6.94
N PHE A 47 -22.45 11.89 6.85
CA PHE A 47 -21.01 11.75 7.03
C PHE A 47 -20.20 12.46 5.94
N ASN A 48 -20.67 12.44 4.69
CA ASN A 48 -20.07 13.20 3.60
C ASN A 48 -20.04 14.70 3.91
N SER A 49 -21.21 15.25 4.27
CA SER A 49 -21.35 16.67 4.59
C SER A 49 -20.48 17.08 5.78
N ALA A 50 -20.40 16.23 6.81
CA ALA A 50 -19.54 16.45 7.97
C ALA A 50 -18.04 16.36 7.60
N ALA A 51 -17.64 15.35 6.83
CA ALA A 51 -16.25 15.12 6.44
C ALA A 51 -15.71 16.17 5.46
N GLU A 52 -16.56 16.81 4.64
CA GLU A 52 -16.17 17.90 3.75
C GLU A 52 -16.13 19.28 4.45
N SER A 53 -16.54 19.35 5.73
CA SER A 53 -16.62 20.61 6.47
C SER A 53 -15.25 21.19 6.84
N ASP A 54 -15.11 22.51 6.73
CA ASP A 54 -13.94 23.25 7.21
C ASP A 54 -13.73 23.19 8.73
N ALA A 55 -14.73 22.75 9.49
CA ALA A 55 -14.55 22.44 10.91
C ALA A 55 -13.63 21.21 11.09
N VAL A 56 -13.87 20.14 10.32
CA VAL A 56 -13.07 18.91 10.33
C VAL A 56 -11.68 19.19 9.77
N TRP A 57 -11.58 19.76 8.56
CA TRP A 57 -10.27 20.02 7.98
C TRP A 57 -9.48 21.08 8.74
N GLY A 58 -10.16 21.92 9.52
CA GLY A 58 -9.52 22.83 10.46
C GLY A 58 -8.81 22.14 11.62
N SER A 59 -9.31 21.00 12.11
CA SER A 59 -8.67 20.26 13.21
C SER A 59 -7.44 19.48 12.75
N PHE A 60 -7.37 19.12 11.46
CA PHE A 60 -6.21 18.42 10.88
C PHE A 60 -5.05 19.35 10.52
N LEU A 61 -5.29 20.66 10.50
CA LEU A 61 -4.26 21.65 10.26
C LEU A 61 -3.50 21.95 11.56
N PRO A 62 -2.17 22.14 11.51
CA PRO A 62 -1.39 22.55 12.69
C PRO A 62 -1.94 23.85 13.27
N SER A 63 -2.06 24.00 14.59
CA SER A 63 -2.60 25.20 15.24
C SER A 63 -1.97 26.53 14.79
N GLN A 64 -0.71 26.53 14.34
CA GLN A 64 0.04 27.70 13.89
C GLN A 64 0.08 27.87 12.35
N TYR A 65 -0.73 27.12 11.59
CA TYR A 65 -0.71 27.13 10.13
C TYR A 65 -0.90 28.52 9.51
N GLN A 66 -1.70 29.38 10.14
CA GLN A 66 -1.97 30.75 9.66
C GLN A 66 -0.71 31.63 9.65
N ALA A 67 0.24 31.39 10.56
CA ALA A 67 1.51 32.09 10.59
C ALA A 67 2.50 31.57 9.54
N LEU A 68 2.31 30.33 9.07
CA LEU A 68 3.18 29.66 8.11
C LEU A 68 2.76 29.89 6.65
N ILE A 69 1.51 30.29 6.42
CA ILE A 69 0.97 30.48 5.07
C ILE A 69 1.17 31.93 4.65
N PRO A 70 1.86 32.19 3.52
CA PRO A 70 1.92 33.52 2.93
C PRO A 70 0.51 34.05 2.67
N SER A 71 0.26 35.31 3.03
CA SER A 71 -1.04 35.98 2.85
C SER A 71 -1.52 36.02 1.39
N SER A 72 -0.63 35.75 0.43
CA SER A 72 -0.90 35.67 -1.00
C SER A 72 -1.58 34.37 -1.45
N LEU A 73 -1.61 33.33 -0.62
CA LEU A 73 -2.26 32.06 -0.94
C LEU A 73 -3.71 32.07 -0.45
N SER A 74 -4.66 32.30 -1.36
CA SER A 74 -6.09 32.16 -1.07
C SER A 74 -6.58 30.76 -1.46
N PHE A 75 -7.12 30.01 -0.50
CA PHE A 75 -7.72 28.70 -0.75
C PHE A 75 -9.24 28.78 -0.57
N SER A 76 -9.99 28.02 -1.38
CA SER A 76 -11.47 28.05 -1.30
C SER A 76 -12.04 27.19 -0.16
N SER A 77 -11.23 26.28 0.41
CA SER A 77 -11.56 25.50 1.60
C SER A 77 -10.31 25.07 2.37
N LYS A 78 -10.46 24.71 3.65
CA LYS A 78 -9.36 24.17 4.47
C LYS A 78 -8.91 22.80 3.98
N LYS A 79 -9.81 22.02 3.35
CA LYS A 79 -9.45 20.77 2.68
C LYS A 79 -8.48 21.00 1.52
N GLN A 80 -8.75 21.99 0.68
CA GLN A 80 -7.83 22.35 -0.41
C GLN A 80 -6.49 22.86 0.12
N LEU A 81 -6.52 23.69 1.17
CA LEU A 81 -5.31 24.11 1.85
C LEU A 81 -4.49 22.91 2.35
N TYR A 82 -5.13 21.97 3.05
CA TYR A 82 -4.48 20.75 3.54
C TYR A 82 -3.82 19.96 2.41
N LEU A 83 -4.55 19.70 1.31
CA LEU A 83 -4.00 18.99 0.16
C LEU A 83 -2.83 19.74 -0.49
N SER A 84 -2.93 21.07 -0.59
CA SER A 84 -1.83 21.89 -1.07
C SER A 84 -0.60 21.77 -0.17
N LEU A 85 -0.76 21.72 1.15
CA LEU A 85 0.35 21.52 2.10
C LEU A 85 0.95 20.11 2.02
N CYS A 86 0.23 19.13 1.51
CA CYS A 86 0.76 17.79 1.27
C CYS A 86 1.57 17.70 -0.04
N GLU A 87 1.14 18.42 -1.08
CA GLU A 87 1.70 18.32 -2.43
C GLU A 87 2.81 19.34 -2.67
N ASN A 88 2.70 20.53 -2.06
CA ASN A 88 3.59 21.66 -2.27
C ASN A 88 4.26 22.04 -0.95
N PRO A 89 5.51 21.59 -0.70
CA PRO A 89 6.23 21.95 0.50
C PRO A 89 6.46 23.46 0.59
N LEU A 90 6.08 24.04 1.73
CA LEU A 90 6.25 25.46 2.01
C LEU A 90 7.66 25.76 2.52
N LEU A 91 8.24 26.86 2.08
CA LEU A 91 9.48 27.38 2.63
C LEU A 91 9.17 28.32 3.80
N ILE A 92 9.70 28.02 4.97
CA ILE A 92 9.49 28.76 6.22
C ILE A 92 10.84 29.27 6.77
N GLU A 93 10.77 30.16 7.76
CA GLU A 93 11.97 30.77 8.38
C GLU A 93 12.96 31.35 7.36
N ALA A 94 12.46 32.25 6.51
CA ALA A 94 13.23 32.87 5.42
C ALA A 94 13.88 31.85 4.45
N GLY A 95 13.19 30.73 4.20
CA GLY A 95 13.64 29.69 3.28
C GLY A 95 14.66 28.71 3.86
N ARG A 96 14.93 28.77 5.16
CA ARG A 96 15.88 27.85 5.81
C ARG A 96 15.31 26.48 6.09
N LYS A 97 13.99 26.36 6.23
CA LYS A 97 13.31 25.08 6.44
C LYS A 97 12.19 24.91 5.42
N SER A 98 11.95 23.67 5.00
CA SER A 98 10.78 23.32 4.21
C SER A 98 9.82 22.48 5.05
N PHE A 99 8.53 22.77 4.95
CA PHE A 99 7.46 22.17 5.74
C PHE A 99 6.36 21.60 4.83
N TRP A 100 5.86 20.41 5.15
CA TRP A 100 4.68 19.82 4.51
C TRP A 100 3.97 18.86 5.46
N LEU A 101 2.75 18.46 5.10
CA LEU A 101 1.97 17.49 5.86
C LEU A 101 2.01 16.10 5.21
N GLU A 102 2.14 15.05 6.03
CA GLU A 102 1.92 13.69 5.56
C GLU A 102 0.42 13.50 5.29
N ARG A 103 0.10 13.10 4.06
CA ARG A 103 -1.27 13.15 3.52
C ARG A 103 -2.29 12.37 4.32
N MET A 104 -1.92 11.22 4.88
CA MET A 104 -2.88 10.30 5.49
C MET A 104 -3.15 10.62 6.96
N SER A 105 -2.11 11.05 7.69
CA SER A 105 -2.11 11.27 9.14
C SER A 105 -2.21 12.74 9.52
N GLY A 106 -1.89 13.67 8.62
CA GLY A 106 -1.78 15.10 8.94
C GLY A 106 -0.56 15.43 9.80
N LYS A 107 0.39 14.50 9.95
CA LYS A 107 1.58 14.70 10.76
C LYS A 107 2.61 15.55 10.01
N LYS A 108 3.37 16.34 10.77
CA LYS A 108 4.27 17.36 10.23
C LYS A 108 5.56 16.72 9.70
N CYS A 109 5.99 17.11 8.52
CA CYS A 109 7.28 16.73 7.95
C CYS A 109 8.12 17.99 7.67
N TYR A 110 9.44 17.86 7.78
CA TYR A 110 10.36 18.97 7.59
C TYR A 110 11.58 18.59 6.76
N MET A 111 12.19 19.57 6.13
CA MET A 111 13.56 19.47 5.63
C MET A 111 14.34 20.70 6.09
N LEU A 112 15.48 20.48 6.73
CA LEU A 112 16.42 21.54 7.07
C LEU A 112 17.32 21.80 5.86
N SER A 113 17.34 23.05 5.36
CA SER A 113 18.23 23.42 4.26
C SER A 113 19.70 23.37 4.69
N SER A 114 20.61 23.21 3.74
CA SER A 114 22.04 23.35 4.02
C SER A 114 22.44 24.70 4.65
N ARG A 115 21.66 25.77 4.46
CA ARG A 115 21.84 27.09 5.11
C ARG A 115 21.47 27.09 6.60
N ASP A 116 20.66 26.15 7.02
CA ASP A 116 20.20 25.98 8.41
C ASP A 116 21.09 24.99 9.20
N LEU A 117 22.08 24.41 8.52
CA LEU A 117 22.94 23.35 9.07
C LEU A 117 24.34 23.90 9.39
N SER A 118 24.93 23.40 10.48
CA SER A 118 26.33 23.63 10.77
C SER A 118 27.16 22.66 9.95
N ILE A 119 27.84 23.18 8.94
CA ILE A 119 28.74 22.40 8.10
C ILE A 119 30.17 22.82 8.46
N ILE A 120 30.99 21.89 8.93
CA ILE A 120 32.40 22.11 9.30
C ILE A 120 33.26 21.16 8.48
N GLY A 121 34.47 21.57 8.12
CA GLY A 121 35.44 20.72 7.43
C GLY A 121 36.85 21.29 7.54
N SER A 122 37.85 20.49 7.16
CA SER A 122 39.28 20.81 7.30
C SER A 122 39.78 21.91 6.35
N ASP A 123 39.05 22.18 5.28
CA ASP A 123 39.58 22.89 4.12
C ASP A 123 39.19 24.38 4.11
N LEU A 124 39.95 25.19 3.37
CA LEU A 124 39.73 26.64 3.23
C LEU A 124 38.27 26.97 2.87
N PRO A 125 37.68 28.06 3.43
CA PRO A 125 36.30 28.48 3.14
C PRO A 125 35.96 28.58 1.65
N GLU A 126 36.95 28.84 0.79
CA GLU A 126 36.84 28.95 -0.66
C GLU A 126 36.39 27.66 -1.38
N TYR A 127 36.57 26.51 -0.73
CA TYR A 127 36.14 25.20 -1.25
C TYR A 127 34.66 24.92 -0.99
N ARG A 128 33.99 25.75 -0.18
CA ARG A 128 32.55 25.73 0.00
C ARG A 128 31.93 26.88 -0.78
N ARG A 129 30.95 26.55 -1.62
CA ARG A 129 30.16 27.53 -2.36
C ARG A 129 28.69 27.26 -2.16
N TRP A 130 27.90 28.31 -2.18
CA TRP A 130 26.45 28.22 -2.31
C TRP A 130 26.12 28.27 -3.79
N ILE A 131 25.39 27.26 -4.27
CA ILE A 131 25.02 27.17 -5.67
C ILE A 131 23.51 27.06 -5.78
N SER A 132 22.94 27.65 -6.83
CA SER A 132 21.57 27.34 -7.24
C SER A 132 21.57 26.17 -8.20
N THR A 133 20.70 25.20 -7.97
CA THR A 133 20.60 23.98 -8.79
C THR A 133 19.15 23.73 -9.17
N ARG A 134 18.89 23.47 -10.46
CA ARG A 134 17.55 23.11 -10.92
C ARG A 134 17.07 21.81 -10.25
N GLY A 135 15.82 21.80 -9.81
CA GLY A 135 15.25 20.68 -9.05
C GLY A 135 15.74 20.59 -7.60
N ALA A 136 16.40 21.63 -7.07
CA ALA A 136 16.59 21.78 -5.64
C ALA A 136 15.31 22.32 -4.98
N ARG A 137 15.04 21.88 -3.75
CA ARG A 137 13.92 22.38 -2.94
C ARG A 137 14.17 23.79 -2.38
N PHE A 138 15.44 24.14 -2.18
CA PHE A 138 15.89 25.44 -1.68
C PHE A 138 16.61 26.19 -2.80
N ASP A 139 16.55 27.53 -2.76
CA ASP A 139 17.17 28.40 -3.77
C ASP A 139 18.68 28.20 -3.89
N GLU A 140 19.32 27.95 -2.74
CA GLU A 140 20.73 27.65 -2.61
C GLU A 140 20.97 26.34 -1.87
N VAL A 141 21.94 25.57 -2.35
CA VAL A 141 22.41 24.33 -1.72
C VAL A 141 23.92 24.42 -1.49
N ALA A 142 24.45 23.66 -0.53
CA ALA A 142 25.88 23.70 -0.23
C ALA A 142 26.63 22.81 -1.23
N TYR A 143 27.61 23.38 -1.91
CA TYR A 143 28.55 22.65 -2.74
C TYR A 143 29.93 22.64 -2.09
N ILE A 144 30.38 21.44 -1.73
CA ILE A 144 31.68 21.21 -1.12
C ILE A 144 32.58 20.61 -2.19
N ARG A 145 33.45 21.46 -2.75
CA ARG A 145 34.33 21.11 -3.87
C ARG A 145 35.42 20.14 -3.46
N ARG A 146 36.05 20.38 -2.31
CA ARG A 146 37.14 19.58 -1.74
C ARG A 146 37.07 19.59 -0.22
N PHE A 147 37.33 18.43 0.39
CA PHE A 147 37.40 18.23 1.85
C PHE A 147 38.21 16.97 2.18
N ARG A 148 38.95 16.95 3.30
CA ARG A 148 39.55 15.71 3.82
C ARG A 148 38.68 15.01 4.85
N TRP A 149 37.96 15.82 5.64
CA TRP A 149 36.93 15.41 6.58
C TRP A 149 35.82 16.46 6.57
N PHE A 150 34.60 16.05 6.93
CA PHE A 150 33.49 16.97 7.13
C PHE A 150 32.60 16.52 8.28
N GLU A 151 31.93 17.49 8.87
CA GLU A 151 30.88 17.30 9.84
C GLU A 151 29.68 18.18 9.47
N ILE A 152 28.52 17.57 9.32
CA ILE A 152 27.25 18.27 9.14
C ILE A 152 26.41 18.00 10.38
N ARG A 153 25.93 19.06 11.03
CA ARG A 153 24.98 18.96 12.14
C ARG A 153 23.74 19.78 11.86
N GLY A 154 22.59 19.19 12.10
CA GLY A 154 21.29 19.84 12.08
C GLY A 154 20.60 19.70 13.42
N ARG A 155 19.90 20.77 13.82
CA ARG A 155 19.06 20.77 15.01
C ARG A 155 17.68 21.29 14.66
N ILE A 156 16.67 20.68 15.26
CA ILE A 156 15.29 21.11 15.18
C ILE A 156 14.61 20.87 16.52
N SER A 157 13.79 21.83 16.94
CA SER A 157 13.02 21.69 18.17
C SER A 157 12.00 20.57 18.03
N ILE A 158 11.95 19.69 19.04
CA ILE A 158 11.03 18.55 19.07
C ILE A 158 9.56 19.04 19.12
N SER A 159 9.34 20.22 19.70
CA SER A 159 8.03 20.90 19.70
C SER A 159 7.49 21.22 18.30
N MET A 160 8.38 21.36 17.30
CA MET A 160 7.98 21.58 15.91
C MET A 160 7.42 20.31 15.25
N LEU A 161 7.83 19.15 15.74
CA LEU A 161 7.41 17.83 15.24
C LEU A 161 6.08 17.42 15.88
N SER A 162 5.33 16.54 15.22
CA SER A 162 4.12 15.98 15.81
C SER A 162 4.48 15.02 16.96
N PRO A 163 3.78 15.09 18.10
CA PRO A 163 3.97 14.17 19.23
C PRO A 163 3.39 12.79 18.93
N MET A 164 3.81 11.81 19.73
CA MET A 164 3.50 10.38 19.59
C MET A 164 3.69 9.93 18.13
N THR A 165 4.89 10.12 17.59
CA THR A 165 5.17 9.83 16.18
C THR A 165 6.60 9.35 15.99
N HIS A 166 6.75 8.23 15.30
CA HIS A 166 8.05 7.74 14.86
C HIS A 166 8.51 8.47 13.60
N TYR A 167 9.73 8.99 13.63
CA TYR A 167 10.36 9.70 12.53
C TYR A 167 11.63 9.00 12.07
N LYS A 168 11.93 9.17 10.78
CA LYS A 168 13.22 8.87 10.18
C LYS A 168 13.83 10.15 9.62
N ALA A 169 15.14 10.29 9.79
CA ALA A 169 15.90 11.37 9.18
C ALA A 169 16.73 10.85 8.01
N TYR A 170 16.81 11.64 6.94
CA TYR A 170 17.50 11.30 5.71
C TYR A 170 18.44 12.43 5.30
N LEU A 171 19.69 12.08 5.00
CA LEU A 171 20.65 12.98 4.39
C LEU A 171 20.37 13.04 2.88
N VAL A 172 20.07 14.23 2.33
CA VAL A 172 19.76 14.39 0.89
C VAL A 172 20.88 15.12 0.16
N CYS A 173 21.52 14.43 -0.78
CA CYS A 173 22.72 14.92 -1.47
C CYS A 173 22.80 14.46 -2.94
N LYS A 174 23.75 15.04 -3.67
CA LYS A 174 24.19 14.66 -5.01
C LYS A 174 25.70 14.62 -5.00
N VAL A 175 26.28 13.67 -5.73
CA VAL A 175 27.73 13.55 -5.87
C VAL A 175 28.05 13.65 -7.36
N ARG A 176 28.82 14.67 -7.78
CA ARG A 176 29.23 14.79 -9.20
C ARG A 176 30.42 13.91 -9.53
N ASN A 177 31.32 13.70 -8.57
CA ASN A 177 32.48 12.84 -8.70
C ASN A 177 32.70 12.09 -7.39
N PHE A 178 32.78 10.76 -7.44
CA PHE A 178 32.88 9.90 -6.26
C PHE A 178 34.31 9.80 -5.69
N CYS A 179 35.27 10.52 -6.28
CA CYS A 179 36.67 10.48 -5.86
C CYS A 179 36.81 10.69 -4.34
N GLY A 180 37.38 9.70 -3.65
CA GLY A 180 37.61 9.71 -2.21
C GLY A 180 36.42 9.30 -1.33
N LEU A 181 35.17 9.54 -1.76
CA LEU A 181 33.93 9.20 -1.02
C LEU A 181 33.56 7.70 -1.07
N GLN A 182 34.21 6.96 -1.95
CA GLN A 182 33.98 5.52 -2.18
C GLN A 182 34.72 4.59 -1.21
N PHE A 183 35.65 5.12 -0.42
CA PHE A 183 36.55 4.32 0.42
C PHE A 183 36.13 4.23 1.87
N PHE A 184 35.54 5.30 2.42
CA PHE A 184 35.18 5.38 3.84
C PHE A 184 33.69 5.71 4.00
N PRO A 185 32.95 4.99 4.87
CA PRO A 185 31.57 5.30 5.16
C PRO A 185 31.47 6.56 6.03
N VAL A 186 30.39 7.30 5.86
CA VAL A 186 30.00 8.42 6.72
C VAL A 186 29.29 7.85 7.95
N LYS A 187 29.71 8.29 9.13
CA LYS A 187 29.04 7.99 10.41
C LYS A 187 27.85 8.94 10.56
N LEU A 188 26.66 8.37 10.73
CA LEU A 188 25.41 9.08 10.84
C LEU A 188 24.85 8.91 12.24
N SER A 189 24.25 9.95 12.80
CA SER A 189 23.53 9.84 14.07
C SER A 189 22.25 10.68 14.08
N VAL A 190 21.27 10.21 14.84
CA VAL A 190 19.99 10.90 15.09
C VAL A 190 19.60 10.66 16.54
N GLY A 191 19.38 11.71 17.32
CA GLY A 191 18.96 11.56 18.71
C GLY A 191 18.56 12.88 19.34
N VAL A 192 17.80 12.79 20.43
CA VAL A 192 17.49 13.96 21.26
C VAL A 192 18.76 14.34 22.03
N VAL A 193 19.11 15.63 22.05
CA VAL A 193 20.30 16.12 22.74
C VAL A 193 20.28 15.66 24.21
N GLY A 194 21.37 15.04 24.67
CA GLY A 194 21.49 14.50 26.02
C GLY A 194 21.01 13.05 26.19
N THR A 195 20.47 12.43 25.14
CA THR A 195 20.08 11.00 25.12
C THR A 195 20.96 10.18 24.18
N GLU A 196 20.95 8.85 24.34
CA GLU A 196 21.61 7.97 23.38
C GLU A 196 20.79 7.88 22.09
N GLY A 197 21.34 8.42 21.00
CA GLY A 197 20.72 8.41 19.67
C GLY A 197 21.03 7.17 18.83
N SER A 198 20.24 6.96 17.78
CA SER A 198 20.53 5.99 16.72
C SER A 198 21.84 6.37 16.02
N LYS A 199 22.72 5.39 15.79
CA LYS A 199 23.98 5.55 15.06
C LYS A 199 24.05 4.56 13.90
N ARG A 200 24.53 5.01 12.74
CA ARG A 200 24.62 4.21 11.52
C ARG A 200 25.87 4.58 10.72
N SER A 201 26.21 3.73 9.76
CA SER A 201 27.30 3.98 8.81
C SER A 201 26.81 3.76 7.39
N ALA A 202 27.11 4.69 6.48
CA ALA A 202 26.67 4.60 5.10
C ALA A 202 27.67 5.21 4.13
N TYR A 203 27.79 4.61 2.94
CA TYR A 203 28.49 5.25 1.82
C TYR A 203 27.60 6.30 1.16
N LEU A 204 28.21 7.30 0.50
CA LEU A 204 27.48 8.29 -0.31
C LEU A 204 27.46 7.94 -1.82
N GLN A 205 27.99 6.77 -2.20
CA GLN A 205 27.97 6.26 -3.56
C GLN A 205 27.03 5.06 -3.70
N PRO A 206 26.20 4.96 -4.76
CA PRO A 206 25.38 3.78 -5.02
C PRO A 206 26.19 2.49 -5.21
N LYS A 207 25.71 1.36 -4.69
CA LYS A 207 26.40 0.05 -4.73
C LYS A 207 26.77 -0.41 -6.16
N LYS A 208 25.90 -0.14 -7.15
CA LYS A 208 26.10 -0.54 -8.56
C LYS A 208 27.20 0.24 -9.28
N GLU A 209 27.61 1.40 -8.76
CA GLU A 209 28.58 2.30 -9.41
C GLU A 209 30.01 2.15 -8.88
N ARG A 210 30.23 1.25 -7.91
CA ARG A 210 31.58 0.82 -7.49
C ARG A 210 32.23 0.01 -8.62
N ARG A 211 32.67 0.68 -9.68
CA ARG A 211 33.61 0.10 -10.64
C ARG A 211 34.90 -0.22 -9.88
N ARG A 212 35.45 -1.42 -10.10
CA ARG A 212 36.79 -1.81 -9.64
C ARG A 212 37.80 -0.95 -10.41
N TRP A 213 38.32 0.10 -9.79
CA TRP A 213 39.36 0.92 -10.42
C TRP A 213 40.68 0.13 -10.49
N PRO A 214 41.43 0.22 -11.61
CA PRO A 214 42.77 -0.37 -11.71
C PRO A 214 43.72 0.21 -10.65
N TYR A 215 44.58 -0.66 -10.13
CA TYR A 215 45.42 -0.60 -8.93
C TYR A 215 46.49 0.53 -8.84
N TRP A 216 46.39 1.63 -9.60
CA TRP A 216 47.57 2.50 -9.83
C TRP A 216 47.56 3.89 -9.19
N GLN A 217 46.69 4.21 -8.24
CA GLN A 217 46.76 5.54 -7.58
C GLN A 217 46.70 5.57 -6.05
N ILE A 218 46.30 4.50 -5.37
CA ILE A 218 46.43 4.36 -3.91
C ILE A 218 46.66 2.86 -3.64
N GLY A 219 47.76 2.50 -2.98
CA GLY A 219 48.14 1.11 -2.70
C GLY A 219 47.25 0.38 -1.68
N GLU A 220 46.00 0.79 -1.53
CA GLU A 220 45.03 0.21 -0.59
C GLU A 220 43.90 -0.47 -1.38
N GLU A 221 43.65 -1.74 -1.08
CA GLU A 221 42.47 -2.44 -1.58
C GLU A 221 41.21 -1.72 -1.09
N GLN A 222 40.18 -1.60 -1.94
CA GLN A 222 38.91 -1.06 -1.49
C GLN A 222 38.37 -1.93 -0.35
N PRO A 223 38.08 -1.37 0.84
CA PRO A 223 37.54 -2.15 1.93
C PRO A 223 36.19 -2.76 1.49
N ILE A 224 36.06 -4.06 1.74
CA ILE A 224 34.82 -4.80 1.56
C ILE A 224 33.83 -4.23 2.59
N PRO A 225 32.69 -3.67 2.16
CA PRO A 225 31.67 -3.21 3.10
C PRO A 225 31.27 -4.35 4.02
N GLY A 226 31.23 -4.10 5.34
CA GLY A 226 30.54 -4.99 6.25
C GLY A 226 29.05 -5.07 5.91
N ASP A 227 28.39 -6.16 6.29
CA ASP A 227 26.99 -6.43 5.93
C ASP A 227 26.00 -5.34 6.41
N ASP A 228 26.36 -4.61 7.47
CA ASP A 228 25.51 -3.58 8.09
C ASP A 228 25.63 -2.17 7.47
N VAL A 229 26.51 -1.98 6.48
CA VAL A 229 26.76 -0.65 5.89
C VAL A 229 25.74 -0.32 4.79
N GLN A 230 25.11 0.84 4.92
CA GLN A 230 24.05 1.28 4.01
C GLN A 230 24.60 2.00 2.77
N PHE A 231 23.78 2.03 1.72
CA PHE A 231 24.06 2.71 0.46
C PHE A 231 22.93 3.70 0.15
N PRO A 232 23.23 4.79 -0.57
CA PRO A 232 22.22 5.80 -0.90
C PRO A 232 21.20 5.22 -1.88
N LYS A 233 19.96 5.68 -1.74
CA LYS A 233 18.86 5.38 -2.66
C LYS A 233 18.61 6.58 -3.57
N ALA A 234 18.35 6.32 -4.85
CA ALA A 234 17.97 7.37 -5.79
C ALA A 234 16.50 7.75 -5.58
N ARG A 235 16.24 9.06 -5.55
CA ARG A 235 14.91 9.66 -5.49
C ARG A 235 14.40 10.00 -6.88
N VAL A 236 13.08 10.16 -7.01
CA VAL A 236 12.41 10.54 -8.27
C VAL A 236 12.87 11.93 -8.78
N ASP A 237 13.23 12.82 -7.86
CA ASP A 237 13.77 14.17 -8.15
C ASP A 237 15.26 14.15 -8.57
N GLY A 238 15.86 12.97 -8.68
CA GLY A 238 17.25 12.75 -9.05
C GLY A 238 18.27 13.04 -7.94
N TRP A 239 17.84 13.30 -6.70
CA TRP A 239 18.72 13.35 -5.54
C TRP A 239 18.97 11.95 -4.96
N LEU A 240 20.05 11.83 -4.17
CA LEU A 240 20.32 10.65 -3.37
C LEU A 240 19.85 10.89 -1.94
N GLU A 241 19.26 9.88 -1.31
CA GLU A 241 18.96 9.88 0.11
C GLU A 241 19.66 8.75 0.86
N VAL A 242 20.09 9.03 2.08
CA VAL A 242 20.69 8.07 3.00
C VAL A 242 19.97 8.17 4.34
N GLU A 243 19.47 7.04 4.86
CA GLU A 243 18.83 7.00 6.17
C GLU A 243 19.87 7.21 7.28
N MET A 244 19.69 8.29 8.05
CA MET A 244 20.58 8.63 9.16
C MET A 244 20.24 7.85 10.43
N GLY A 245 18.95 7.56 10.62
CA GLY A 245 18.42 6.90 11.80
C GLY A 245 16.95 7.20 12.00
N GLU A 246 16.42 6.69 13.11
CA GLU A 246 15.04 6.89 13.53
C GLU A 246 14.97 7.34 14.98
N PHE A 247 13.89 8.03 15.34
CA PHE A 247 13.58 8.43 16.70
C PHE A 247 12.07 8.47 16.91
N PHE A 248 11.65 8.30 18.17
CA PHE A 248 10.27 8.47 18.57
C PHE A 248 10.10 9.81 19.29
N ASN A 249 9.14 10.61 18.85
CA ASN A 249 8.75 11.82 19.57
C ASN A 249 7.61 11.49 20.53
N GLU A 250 7.90 11.39 21.83
CA GLU A 250 6.88 11.17 22.87
C GLU A 250 6.03 12.42 23.13
N GLY A 251 6.53 13.62 22.81
CA GLY A 251 5.82 14.88 23.09
C GLY A 251 5.87 15.36 24.54
N CYS A 252 6.71 14.77 25.38
CA CYS A 252 6.83 15.09 26.81
C CYS A 252 7.87 16.19 27.13
N VAL A 253 8.64 16.66 26.14
CA VAL A 253 9.76 17.60 26.33
C VAL A 253 9.55 18.83 25.44
N ASP A 254 9.11 19.94 26.04
CA ASP A 254 8.80 21.18 25.32
C ASP A 254 10.07 21.93 24.84
N ASP A 255 11.22 21.69 25.45
CA ASP A 255 12.50 22.36 25.20
C ASP A 255 13.58 21.45 24.58
N GLY A 256 13.23 20.21 24.22
CA GLY A 256 14.16 19.25 23.65
C GLY A 256 14.49 19.57 22.19
N GLU A 257 15.77 19.43 21.82
CA GLU A 257 16.25 19.56 20.44
C GLU A 257 16.63 18.19 19.89
N LEU A 258 16.16 17.88 18.69
CA LEU A 258 16.62 16.73 17.92
C LEU A 258 17.91 17.11 17.18
N GLU A 259 19.00 16.41 17.44
CA GLU A 259 20.26 16.56 16.72
C GLU A 259 20.45 15.42 15.72
N MET A 260 20.78 15.79 14.48
CA MET A 260 21.17 14.86 13.42
C MET A 260 22.57 15.22 12.95
N SER A 261 23.46 14.24 12.87
CA SER A 261 24.84 14.46 12.46
C SER A 261 25.31 13.50 11.38
N ALA A 262 26.14 14.00 10.48
CA ALA A 262 26.87 13.22 9.48
C ALA A 262 28.35 13.59 9.56
N LEU A 263 29.19 12.64 9.94
CA LEU A 263 30.60 12.82 10.22
C LEU A 263 31.44 11.84 9.40
N GLU A 264 32.43 12.37 8.70
CA GLU A 264 33.43 11.58 7.98
C GLU A 264 34.80 12.16 8.30
N ILE A 265 35.67 11.36 8.90
CA ILE A 265 37.01 11.75 9.37
C ILE A 265 38.11 10.80 8.90
N GLU A 266 37.76 9.77 8.13
CA GLU A 266 38.62 8.62 7.87
C GLU A 266 39.36 8.75 6.53
N GLY A 267 40.55 8.14 6.47
CA GLY A 267 41.35 8.04 5.26
C GLY A 267 42.22 9.25 4.90
N GLY A 268 41.92 10.47 5.37
CA GLY A 268 42.76 11.65 5.12
C GLY A 268 42.98 12.07 3.65
N ILE A 269 42.34 11.34 2.72
CA ILE A 269 42.34 11.57 1.27
C ILE A 269 41.42 12.75 0.97
N VAL A 270 41.81 13.57 -0.02
CA VAL A 270 40.95 14.65 -0.53
C VAL A 270 39.76 14.03 -1.27
N LYS A 271 38.58 14.29 -0.72
CA LYS A 271 37.27 13.97 -1.27
C LYS A 271 36.68 15.24 -1.87
N GLY A 272 35.64 15.15 -2.69
CA GLY A 272 35.10 16.35 -3.30
C GLY A 272 33.78 16.16 -4.01
N ASP A 273 33.32 17.26 -4.61
CA ASP A 273 32.15 17.30 -5.48
C ASP A 273 30.82 16.84 -4.86
N LEU A 274 30.67 17.09 -3.56
CA LEU A 274 29.45 16.84 -2.81
C LEU A 274 28.53 18.06 -2.89
N ILE A 275 27.32 17.87 -3.38
CA ILE A 275 26.24 18.86 -3.34
C ILE A 275 25.24 18.38 -2.30
N PHE A 276 25.01 19.20 -1.29
CA PHE A 276 24.18 18.85 -0.16
C PHE A 276 22.97 19.78 -0.08
N GLN A 277 21.78 19.19 -0.15
CA GLN A 277 20.51 19.92 -0.12
C GLN A 277 20.05 20.18 1.31
N GLY A 278 20.16 19.17 2.17
CA GLY A 278 19.62 19.25 3.52
C GLY A 278 19.38 17.91 4.19
N ILE A 279 18.77 17.97 5.38
CA ILE A 279 18.32 16.79 6.13
C ILE A 279 16.80 16.76 6.11
N GLU A 280 16.22 15.69 5.59
CA GLU A 280 14.77 15.46 5.52
C GLU A 280 14.30 14.64 6.71
N ILE A 281 13.25 15.08 7.39
CA ILE A 281 12.62 14.42 8.53
C ILE A 281 11.18 14.10 8.13
N ARG A 282 10.88 12.81 8.05
CA ARG A 282 9.55 12.29 7.69
C ARG A 282 9.19 11.11 8.57
N LEU A 283 7.91 10.78 8.60
CA LEU A 283 7.44 9.66 9.42
C LEU A 283 8.13 8.35 9.01
N SER A 284 8.47 7.55 10.01
CA SER A 284 8.90 6.17 9.80
C SER A 284 7.71 5.40 9.23
N THR A 285 7.90 4.79 8.06
CA THR A 285 6.83 4.03 7.41
C THR A 285 6.44 2.77 8.18
N ALA A 286 7.05 2.41 9.31
CA ALA A 286 6.63 1.24 10.10
C ALA A 286 5.12 1.24 10.46
N GLU A 287 4.53 2.39 10.77
CA GLU A 287 3.08 2.49 11.04
C GLU A 287 2.22 2.48 9.76
N LEU A 288 2.78 2.85 8.60
CA LEU A 288 2.07 2.90 7.30
C LEU A 288 2.26 1.62 6.47
N ASP A 289 3.44 1.00 6.51
CA ASP A 289 3.81 -0.23 5.84
C ASP A 289 3.07 -1.42 6.45
N THR A 290 2.84 -1.45 7.76
CA THR A 290 2.00 -2.50 8.40
C THR A 290 0.55 -2.43 7.91
N ALA A 291 0.04 -1.20 7.68
CA ALA A 291 -1.30 -0.98 7.14
C ALA A 291 -1.42 -1.32 5.63
N TRP A 292 -0.31 -1.33 4.88
CA TRP A 292 -0.28 -1.77 3.48
C TRP A 292 0.07 -3.25 3.32
N GLU A 293 0.95 -3.80 4.16
CA GLU A 293 1.30 -5.23 4.17
C GLU A 293 0.12 -6.11 4.55
N SER A 294 -0.71 -5.68 5.51
CA SER A 294 -1.98 -6.35 5.83
C SER A 294 -2.96 -6.35 4.64
N LEU A 295 -2.89 -5.35 3.75
CA LEU A 295 -3.70 -5.25 2.54
C LEU A 295 -3.15 -6.05 1.36
N LEU A 296 -1.88 -6.46 1.40
CA LEU A 296 -1.25 -7.30 0.38
C LEU A 296 -1.37 -8.79 0.75
N PRO A 297 -1.34 -9.73 -0.21
CA PRO A 297 -1.32 -11.17 0.10
C PRO A 297 -0.01 -11.57 0.80
N CYS A 298 -0.05 -12.64 1.60
CA CYS A 298 1.11 -13.17 2.34
C CYS A 298 2.30 -13.58 1.44
N GLN A 299 2.11 -13.65 0.12
CA GLN A 299 3.13 -13.98 -0.89
C GLN A 299 3.32 -12.85 -1.94
N TYR A 300 2.94 -11.61 -1.65
CA TYR A 300 3.16 -10.49 -2.59
C TYR A 300 4.65 -10.29 -2.94
N GLN A 301 5.53 -10.76 -2.07
CA GLN A 301 6.98 -10.72 -2.27
C GLN A 301 7.42 -11.51 -3.52
N ASP A 302 6.66 -12.54 -3.91
CA ASP A 302 6.93 -13.31 -5.13
C ASP A 302 6.49 -12.59 -6.42
N LEU A 303 5.73 -11.49 -6.28
CA LEU A 303 5.32 -10.62 -7.39
C LEU A 303 6.33 -9.47 -7.64
N ILE A 304 7.27 -9.28 -6.72
CA ILE A 304 8.33 -8.25 -6.78
C ILE A 304 9.09 -8.27 -8.12
N PRO A 305 9.44 -9.42 -8.74
CA PRO A 305 10.18 -9.42 -10.01
C PRO A 305 9.41 -8.78 -11.19
N THR A 306 8.08 -8.66 -11.08
CA THR A 306 7.24 -7.97 -12.08
C THR A 306 6.88 -6.54 -11.70
N LEU A 307 7.21 -6.13 -10.48
CA LEU A 307 6.82 -4.84 -9.86
C LEU A 307 8.03 -3.91 -9.61
N ASP A 308 9.22 -4.25 -10.12
CA ASP A 308 10.49 -3.49 -10.02
C ASP A 308 10.46 -2.03 -10.53
N SER A 309 9.30 -1.55 -11.03
CA SER A 309 9.10 -0.17 -11.47
C SER A 309 8.42 0.73 -10.42
N PHE A 310 7.91 0.18 -9.31
CA PHE A 310 7.13 0.94 -8.34
C PHE A 310 7.98 1.40 -7.14
N SER A 311 7.93 2.70 -6.85
CA SER A 311 8.78 3.35 -5.85
C SER A 311 8.23 3.25 -4.41
N SER A 312 6.99 2.77 -4.21
CA SER A 312 6.39 2.57 -2.88
C SER A 312 5.30 1.47 -2.86
N LYS A 313 5.03 0.87 -1.68
CA LYS A 313 3.91 -0.08 -1.47
C LYS A 313 2.54 0.53 -1.76
N LYS A 314 2.42 1.86 -1.62
CA LYS A 314 1.23 2.63 -2.02
C LYS A 314 1.00 2.60 -3.53
N ASP A 315 2.06 2.69 -4.33
CA ASP A 315 1.96 2.61 -5.79
C ASP A 315 1.54 1.19 -6.23
N ILE A 316 2.04 0.17 -5.54
CA ILE A 316 1.58 -1.23 -5.72
C ILE A 316 0.09 -1.33 -5.42
N TYR A 317 -0.38 -0.81 -4.28
CA TYR A 317 -1.80 -0.82 -3.91
C TYR A 317 -2.68 -0.12 -4.96
N LEU A 318 -2.31 1.08 -5.40
CA LEU A 318 -3.04 1.82 -6.42
C LEU A 318 -3.06 1.08 -7.77
N SER A 319 -1.94 0.43 -8.13
CA SER A 319 -1.86 -0.38 -9.34
C SER A 319 -2.77 -1.61 -9.29
N LEU A 320 -2.98 -2.20 -8.11
CA LEU A 320 -3.83 -3.38 -7.90
C LEU A 320 -5.34 -3.06 -7.89
N GLY A 321 -5.72 -1.78 -7.84
CA GLY A 321 -7.11 -1.33 -7.84
C GLY A 321 -7.85 -1.71 -9.13
N GLY A 322 -8.53 -2.85 -9.12
CA GLY A 322 -9.25 -3.40 -10.27
C GLY A 322 -8.37 -3.81 -11.45
N ASN A 323 -7.06 -3.96 -11.27
CA ASN A 323 -6.16 -4.54 -12.26
C ASN A 323 -5.67 -5.91 -11.74
N PRO A 324 -6.16 -7.03 -12.30
CA PRO A 324 -5.75 -8.36 -11.87
C PRO A 324 -4.30 -8.67 -12.21
N VAL A 325 -3.55 -9.07 -11.19
CA VAL A 325 -2.23 -9.69 -11.32
C VAL A 325 -2.35 -11.20 -11.17
N ARG A 326 -1.37 -11.94 -11.69
CA ARG A 326 -1.31 -13.40 -11.57
C ARG A 326 -0.34 -13.76 -10.46
N ILE A 327 -0.74 -14.69 -9.59
CA ILE A 327 0.03 -15.13 -8.42
C ILE A 327 0.18 -16.66 -8.44
N GLU A 328 1.05 -17.21 -7.59
CA GLU A 328 1.31 -18.64 -7.44
C GLU A 328 1.61 -19.38 -8.76
N GLY A 329 2.51 -18.80 -9.57
CA GLY A 329 2.86 -19.36 -10.88
C GLY A 329 1.72 -19.31 -11.90
N GLY A 330 0.78 -18.37 -11.75
CA GLY A 330 -0.35 -18.19 -12.66
C GLY A 330 -1.58 -19.03 -12.33
N ARG A 331 -1.58 -19.75 -11.19
CA ARG A 331 -2.72 -20.57 -10.77
C ARG A 331 -3.88 -19.76 -10.18
N LYS A 332 -3.59 -18.59 -9.63
CA LYS A 332 -4.58 -17.67 -9.09
C LYS A 332 -4.37 -16.28 -9.68
N SER A 333 -5.42 -15.49 -9.74
CA SER A 333 -5.35 -14.07 -10.06
C SER A 333 -5.88 -13.25 -8.89
N PHE A 334 -5.19 -12.16 -8.56
CA PHE A 334 -5.47 -11.32 -7.41
C PHE A 334 -5.63 -9.85 -7.83
N TRP A 335 -6.55 -9.14 -7.21
CA TRP A 335 -6.70 -7.68 -7.31
C TRP A 335 -7.39 -7.15 -6.05
N LEU A 336 -7.40 -5.84 -5.93
CA LEU A 336 -8.17 -5.14 -4.92
C LEU A 336 -9.44 -4.57 -5.52
N ASP A 337 -10.56 -4.74 -4.82
CA ASP A 337 -11.79 -4.02 -5.16
C ASP A 337 -11.52 -2.51 -5.14
N ARG A 338 -11.95 -1.80 -6.18
CA ARG A 338 -11.59 -0.38 -6.36
C ARG A 338 -12.18 0.54 -5.30
N VAL A 339 -13.33 0.16 -4.75
CA VAL A 339 -14.10 1.01 -3.84
C VAL A 339 -13.79 0.65 -2.38
N SER A 340 -13.89 -0.63 -2.03
CA SER A 340 -13.66 -1.10 -0.67
C SER A 340 -12.20 -1.40 -0.33
N GLY A 341 -11.35 -1.58 -1.35
CA GLY A 341 -9.97 -2.01 -1.15
C GLY A 341 -9.83 -3.44 -0.64
N LYS A 342 -10.90 -4.23 -0.67
CA LYS A 342 -10.92 -5.61 -0.18
C LYS A 342 -10.31 -6.57 -1.20
N LYS A 343 -9.66 -7.63 -0.69
CA LYS A 343 -8.94 -8.62 -1.50
C LYS A 343 -9.92 -9.43 -2.36
N CYS A 344 -9.67 -9.51 -3.67
CA CYS A 344 -10.46 -10.30 -4.60
C CYS A 344 -9.58 -11.29 -5.35
N TYR A 345 -10.14 -12.47 -5.67
CA TYR A 345 -9.38 -13.56 -6.28
C TYR A 345 -10.16 -14.24 -7.39
N MET A 346 -9.42 -14.85 -8.33
CA MET A 346 -9.96 -15.82 -9.27
C MET A 346 -9.07 -17.05 -9.25
N LEU A 347 -9.66 -18.23 -9.06
CA LEU A 347 -8.98 -19.52 -9.16
C LEU A 347 -8.97 -19.96 -10.61
N SER A 348 -7.79 -20.27 -11.16
CA SER A 348 -7.67 -20.79 -12.53
C SER A 348 -8.19 -22.22 -12.60
N PRO A 349 -8.53 -22.74 -13.81
CA PRO A 349 -8.99 -24.12 -13.93
C PRO A 349 -7.90 -25.15 -13.58
N ARG A 350 -6.62 -24.74 -13.56
CA ARG A 350 -5.49 -25.57 -13.10
C ARG A 350 -5.45 -25.72 -11.57
N ASP A 351 -6.12 -24.82 -10.85
CA ASP A 351 -6.22 -24.80 -9.40
C ASP A 351 -7.54 -25.38 -8.90
N LEU A 352 -8.43 -25.79 -9.82
CA LEU A 352 -9.72 -26.40 -9.53
C LEU A 352 -9.65 -27.92 -9.64
N SER A 353 -10.33 -28.60 -8.73
CA SER A 353 -10.60 -30.03 -8.86
C SER A 353 -11.80 -30.22 -9.78
N ILE A 354 -11.54 -30.67 -11.00
CA ILE A 354 -12.57 -31.02 -11.98
C ILE A 354 -12.66 -32.54 -12.00
N ILE A 355 -13.61 -33.10 -11.26
CA ILE A 355 -13.77 -34.54 -11.05
C ILE A 355 -14.74 -35.10 -12.10
N ARG A 356 -14.47 -36.33 -12.55
CA ARG A 356 -15.38 -37.09 -13.42
C ARG A 356 -15.24 -38.60 -13.29
N SER A 357 -16.35 -39.30 -13.51
CA SER A 357 -16.40 -40.72 -13.90
C SER A 357 -16.40 -40.89 -15.45
N GLY A 358 -15.38 -41.55 -16.02
CA GLY A 358 -15.30 -42.03 -17.42
C GLY A 358 -13.91 -41.90 -18.10
N PRO A 359 -13.77 -42.23 -19.41
CA PRO A 359 -12.47 -42.44 -20.07
C PRO A 359 -11.56 -41.19 -20.17
N PRO A 360 -10.22 -41.36 -20.26
CA PRO A 360 -9.27 -40.25 -20.36
C PRO A 360 -9.47 -39.41 -21.63
N GLY A 361 -9.31 -38.07 -21.52
CA GLY A 361 -9.47 -37.12 -22.66
C GLY A 361 -10.62 -36.12 -22.56
N TYR A 362 -11.32 -36.04 -21.43
CA TYR A 362 -12.51 -35.19 -21.23
C TYR A 362 -12.25 -33.69 -21.07
N ARG A 363 -10.98 -33.26 -21.04
CA ARG A 363 -10.65 -31.83 -20.94
C ARG A 363 -9.49 -31.51 -21.87
N ARG A 364 -9.63 -30.39 -22.59
CA ARG A 364 -8.59 -29.83 -23.45
C ARG A 364 -8.21 -28.47 -22.94
N TRP A 365 -6.91 -28.25 -22.75
CA TRP A 365 -6.36 -26.94 -22.43
C TRP A 365 -6.22 -26.15 -23.72
N ILE A 366 -6.75 -24.93 -23.72
CA ILE A 366 -6.59 -24.00 -24.85
C ILE A 366 -6.09 -22.66 -24.33
N SER A 367 -5.33 -21.97 -25.16
CA SER A 367 -5.11 -20.53 -24.97
C SER A 367 -6.18 -19.76 -25.74
N THR A 368 -6.81 -18.77 -25.12
CA THR A 368 -7.82 -17.95 -25.77
C THR A 368 -7.59 -16.48 -25.48
N ARG A 369 -7.69 -15.64 -26.52
CA ARG A 369 -7.52 -14.20 -26.38
C ARG A 369 -8.62 -13.64 -25.47
N GLY A 370 -8.24 -12.81 -24.50
CA GLY A 370 -9.14 -12.26 -23.50
C GLY A 370 -9.47 -13.21 -22.34
N ALA A 371 -8.71 -14.29 -22.15
CA ALA A 371 -8.74 -15.05 -20.90
C ALA A 371 -7.83 -14.42 -19.83
N ARG A 372 -8.26 -14.50 -18.56
CA ARG A 372 -7.46 -14.05 -17.42
C ARG A 372 -6.19 -14.89 -17.20
N PHE A 373 -6.24 -16.17 -17.57
CA PHE A 373 -5.14 -17.13 -17.47
C PHE A 373 -4.64 -17.54 -18.86
N ASP A 374 -3.39 -18.01 -18.94
CA ASP A 374 -2.77 -18.42 -20.22
C ASP A 374 -3.47 -19.62 -20.85
N GLU A 375 -3.97 -20.51 -19.99
CA GLU A 375 -4.74 -21.67 -20.38
C GLU A 375 -6.09 -21.68 -19.66
N VAL A 376 -7.13 -22.05 -20.42
CA VAL A 376 -8.49 -22.32 -19.92
C VAL A 376 -8.88 -23.75 -20.24
N ALA A 377 -9.78 -24.33 -19.44
CA ALA A 377 -10.21 -25.72 -19.61
C ALA A 377 -11.46 -25.77 -20.51
N VAL A 378 -11.38 -26.49 -21.63
CA VAL A 378 -12.56 -26.90 -22.41
C VAL A 378 -13.01 -28.25 -21.91
N LEU A 379 -14.24 -28.34 -21.43
CA LEU A 379 -14.84 -29.58 -20.95
C LEU A 379 -15.50 -30.30 -22.12
N LEU A 380 -15.01 -31.49 -22.43
CA LEU A 380 -15.43 -32.33 -23.55
C LEU A 380 -16.13 -33.58 -23.01
N HIS A 381 -17.34 -33.86 -23.49
CA HIS A 381 -18.04 -35.15 -23.32
C HIS A 381 -18.08 -35.72 -21.88
N VAL A 382 -18.80 -35.07 -20.96
CA VAL A 382 -18.97 -35.49 -19.56
C VAL A 382 -20.41 -35.93 -19.26
N CYS A 383 -20.60 -37.04 -18.53
CA CYS A 383 -21.93 -37.51 -18.10
C CYS A 383 -22.31 -36.99 -16.70
N TRP A 384 -21.31 -36.77 -15.85
CA TRP A 384 -21.42 -36.07 -14.57
C TRP A 384 -20.38 -34.95 -14.54
N PHE A 385 -20.76 -33.80 -14.01
CA PHE A 385 -19.95 -32.60 -14.01
C PHE A 385 -19.80 -32.07 -12.58
N GLU A 386 -18.57 -32.06 -12.08
CA GLU A 386 -18.23 -31.52 -10.77
C GLU A 386 -16.97 -30.65 -10.86
N ILE A 387 -17.12 -29.37 -10.48
CA ILE A 387 -16.01 -28.45 -10.26
C ILE A 387 -15.99 -28.13 -8.77
N ARG A 388 -14.82 -28.25 -8.14
CA ARG A 388 -14.56 -27.74 -6.79
C ARG A 388 -13.35 -26.82 -6.78
N GLY A 389 -13.49 -25.69 -6.11
CA GLY A 389 -12.40 -24.78 -5.77
C GLY A 389 -12.28 -24.63 -4.27
N ARG A 390 -11.04 -24.52 -3.78
CA ARG A 390 -10.75 -24.24 -2.38
C ARG A 390 -9.77 -23.09 -2.27
N ILE A 391 -9.95 -22.25 -1.26
CA ILE A 391 -9.04 -21.16 -0.93
C ILE A 391 -9.09 -20.92 0.58
N SER A 392 -7.94 -20.67 1.19
CA SER A 392 -7.88 -20.34 2.61
C SER A 392 -8.59 -19.01 2.88
N ILE A 393 -9.44 -18.96 3.92
CA ILE A 393 -10.17 -17.74 4.28
C ILE A 393 -9.23 -16.64 4.78
N SER A 394 -8.05 -17.02 5.29
CA SER A 394 -6.97 -16.09 5.67
C SER A 394 -6.45 -15.25 4.49
N MET A 395 -6.63 -15.73 3.25
CA MET A 395 -6.27 -14.97 2.05
C MET A 395 -7.28 -13.86 1.73
N LEU A 396 -8.50 -13.95 2.26
CA LEU A 396 -9.57 -12.99 2.06
C LEU A 396 -9.54 -11.91 3.15
N SER A 397 -10.05 -10.73 2.85
CA SER A 397 -10.20 -9.69 3.87
C SER A 397 -11.25 -10.09 4.92
N ALA A 398 -10.90 -9.89 6.20
CA ALA A 398 -11.78 -10.05 7.34
C ALA A 398 -12.97 -9.09 7.35
N MET A 399 -14.01 -9.45 8.11
CA MET A 399 -15.28 -8.72 8.27
C MET A 399 -15.81 -8.23 6.92
N THR A 400 -15.88 -9.13 5.94
CA THR A 400 -16.22 -8.78 4.56
C THR A 400 -17.19 -9.80 3.99
N HIS A 401 -18.27 -9.31 3.38
CA HIS A 401 -19.17 -10.14 2.59
C HIS A 401 -18.59 -10.38 1.21
N TYR A 402 -18.65 -11.63 0.75
CA TYR A 402 -18.16 -12.04 -0.55
C TYR A 402 -19.25 -12.74 -1.35
N LYS A 403 -19.14 -12.61 -2.68
CA LYS A 403 -19.87 -13.44 -3.65
C LYS A 403 -18.88 -14.21 -4.50
N ALA A 404 -19.17 -15.48 -4.72
CA ALA A 404 -18.44 -16.31 -5.67
C ALA A 404 -19.22 -16.47 -6.98
N TYR A 405 -18.50 -16.54 -8.10
CA TYR A 405 -19.06 -16.64 -9.44
C TYR A 405 -18.32 -17.69 -10.24
N LEU A 406 -19.06 -18.55 -10.94
CA LEU A 406 -18.48 -19.44 -11.94
C LEU A 406 -18.41 -18.69 -13.27
N VAL A 407 -17.20 -18.54 -13.84
CA VAL A 407 -16.96 -17.75 -15.07
C VAL A 407 -16.56 -18.67 -16.23
N TYR A 408 -17.33 -18.62 -17.32
CA TYR A 408 -17.18 -19.54 -18.45
C TYR A 408 -17.70 -18.97 -19.77
N LYS A 409 -17.42 -19.66 -20.87
CA LYS A 409 -17.93 -19.38 -22.22
C LYS A 409 -18.64 -20.61 -22.76
N VAL A 410 -19.66 -20.35 -23.57
CA VAL A 410 -20.44 -21.36 -24.27
C VAL A 410 -20.22 -21.19 -25.77
N ARG A 411 -19.92 -22.29 -26.47
CA ARG A 411 -19.77 -22.28 -27.93
C ARG A 411 -20.82 -23.18 -28.59
N ASN A 412 -20.60 -24.49 -28.57
CA ASN A 412 -21.52 -25.51 -29.08
C ASN A 412 -22.01 -26.40 -27.94
N VAL A 413 -22.35 -25.77 -26.81
CA VAL A 413 -22.68 -26.49 -25.58
C VAL A 413 -23.95 -27.31 -25.76
N TYR A 414 -23.88 -28.59 -25.38
CA TYR A 414 -25.01 -29.51 -25.34
C TYR A 414 -25.09 -30.18 -23.96
N GLY A 415 -26.26 -30.71 -23.63
CA GLY A 415 -26.49 -31.48 -22.39
C GLY A 415 -26.72 -30.63 -21.12
N PHE A 416 -26.22 -29.39 -21.07
CA PHE A 416 -26.46 -28.44 -19.96
C PHE A 416 -27.80 -27.70 -20.01
N GLN A 417 -28.64 -28.00 -21.01
CA GLN A 417 -29.96 -27.38 -21.19
C GLN A 417 -31.10 -28.09 -20.45
N PHE A 418 -30.86 -29.30 -19.95
CA PHE A 418 -31.92 -30.17 -19.43
C PHE A 418 -32.06 -30.11 -17.91
N TYR A 419 -30.95 -29.98 -17.20
CA TYR A 419 -30.91 -29.97 -15.74
C TYR A 419 -30.09 -28.77 -15.26
N PRO A 420 -30.54 -28.08 -14.21
CA PRO A 420 -29.78 -26.98 -13.64
C PRO A 420 -28.62 -27.51 -12.79
N VAL A 421 -27.57 -26.69 -12.69
CA VAL A 421 -26.38 -26.96 -11.89
C VAL A 421 -26.62 -26.50 -10.46
N LYS A 422 -26.31 -27.36 -9.49
CA LYS A 422 -26.31 -27.05 -8.06
C LYS A 422 -24.99 -26.35 -7.74
N LEU A 423 -25.07 -25.13 -7.22
CA LEU A 423 -23.95 -24.29 -6.85
C LEU A 423 -23.90 -24.19 -5.32
N ASN A 424 -22.71 -24.28 -4.74
CA ASN A 424 -22.51 -24.16 -3.31
C ASN A 424 -21.29 -23.30 -3.01
N VAL A 425 -21.38 -22.50 -1.95
CA VAL A 425 -20.29 -21.68 -1.41
C VAL A 425 -20.40 -21.70 0.11
N GLY A 426 -19.36 -22.14 0.80
CA GLY A 426 -19.36 -22.14 2.25
C GLY A 426 -17.98 -22.40 2.83
N VAL A 427 -17.78 -21.98 4.08
CA VAL A 427 -16.59 -22.36 4.84
C VAL A 427 -16.73 -23.83 5.23
N VAL A 428 -15.69 -24.62 5.07
CA VAL A 428 -15.72 -26.04 5.42
C VAL A 428 -16.11 -26.19 6.89
N GLY A 429 -17.15 -26.98 7.15
CA GLY A 429 -17.69 -27.20 8.50
C GLY A 429 -18.84 -26.28 8.90
N THR A 430 -19.21 -25.28 8.08
CA THR A 430 -20.40 -24.43 8.31
C THR A 430 -21.49 -24.69 7.27
N GLU A 431 -22.70 -24.17 7.53
CA GLU A 431 -23.78 -24.22 6.55
C GLU A 431 -23.51 -23.20 5.42
N GLY A 432 -23.25 -23.71 4.22
CA GLY A 432 -22.97 -22.91 3.03
C GLY A 432 -24.21 -22.43 2.28
N SER A 433 -24.05 -21.37 1.49
CA SER A 433 -25.06 -20.86 0.56
C SER A 433 -25.20 -21.81 -0.63
N LYS A 434 -26.43 -22.29 -0.86
CA LYS A 434 -26.77 -23.18 -1.98
C LYS A 434 -27.65 -22.43 -2.98
N ARG A 435 -27.32 -22.56 -4.26
CA ARG A 435 -28.09 -22.00 -5.38
C ARG A 435 -28.24 -22.99 -6.50
N VAL A 436 -29.17 -22.72 -7.42
CA VAL A 436 -29.44 -23.57 -8.58
C VAL A 436 -29.51 -22.69 -9.82
N ALA A 437 -28.81 -23.07 -10.89
CA ALA A 437 -28.71 -22.26 -12.09
C ALA A 437 -28.59 -23.08 -13.37
N TYR A 438 -29.20 -22.59 -14.45
CA TYR A 438 -28.86 -23.07 -15.79
C TYR A 438 -27.59 -22.39 -16.30
N LEU A 439 -26.77 -23.10 -17.09
CA LEU A 439 -25.56 -22.53 -17.69
C LEU A 439 -25.78 -21.94 -19.10
N LEU A 440 -27.03 -21.96 -19.58
CA LEU A 440 -27.39 -21.43 -20.89
C LEU A 440 -28.49 -20.37 -20.73
N PRO A 441 -28.44 -19.26 -21.47
CA PRO A 441 -29.38 -18.15 -21.33
C PRO A 441 -30.76 -18.43 -21.99
N ARG A 442 -31.32 -19.64 -21.85
CA ARG A 442 -32.56 -20.04 -22.55
C ARG A 442 -33.75 -20.20 -21.60
N GLY A 443 -34.82 -19.46 -21.88
CA GLY A 443 -36.14 -19.60 -21.24
C GLY A 443 -36.47 -18.49 -20.24
N ARG A 444 -37.70 -18.50 -19.71
CA ARG A 444 -38.03 -17.77 -18.47
C ARG A 444 -37.66 -18.68 -17.30
N PRO A 445 -36.97 -18.16 -16.26
CA PRO A 445 -36.58 -19.00 -15.15
C PRO A 445 -37.86 -19.44 -14.44
N PRO A 446 -38.02 -20.73 -14.10
CA PRO A 446 -38.92 -21.10 -13.02
C PRO A 446 -38.56 -20.27 -11.78
N ASN A 447 -39.54 -19.97 -10.92
CA ASN A 447 -39.27 -19.31 -9.65
C ASN A 447 -38.12 -20.07 -8.92
N ASP A 448 -37.13 -19.34 -8.41
CA ASP A 448 -35.94 -19.81 -7.69
C ASP A 448 -34.75 -20.38 -8.50
N VAL A 449 -34.77 -20.32 -9.84
CA VAL A 449 -33.61 -20.73 -10.68
C VAL A 449 -33.01 -19.53 -11.44
N GLN A 450 -31.70 -19.34 -11.37
CA GLN A 450 -31.02 -18.23 -12.05
C GLN A 450 -30.44 -18.62 -13.42
N PHE A 451 -30.24 -17.60 -14.26
CA PHE A 451 -29.55 -17.70 -15.55
C PHE A 451 -28.23 -16.93 -15.51
N PRO A 452 -27.27 -17.25 -16.40
CA PRO A 452 -25.98 -16.58 -16.41
C PRO A 452 -26.12 -15.16 -16.96
N LYS A 453 -25.28 -14.26 -16.45
CA LYS A 453 -25.18 -12.87 -16.90
C LYS A 453 -23.97 -12.73 -17.82
N ALA A 454 -24.12 -11.95 -18.89
CA ALA A 454 -23.01 -11.60 -19.76
C ALA A 454 -22.17 -10.48 -19.14
N ARG A 455 -20.85 -10.67 -19.12
CA ARG A 455 -19.87 -9.69 -18.68
C ARG A 455 -19.39 -8.82 -19.84
N VAL A 456 -18.77 -7.69 -19.52
CA VAL A 456 -18.17 -6.76 -20.50
C VAL A 456 -17.08 -7.44 -21.34
N ASP A 457 -16.34 -8.38 -20.75
CA ASP A 457 -15.29 -9.19 -21.39
C ASP A 457 -15.84 -10.36 -22.26
N ARG A 458 -17.16 -10.41 -22.45
CA ARG A 458 -17.90 -11.45 -23.20
C ARG A 458 -17.80 -12.85 -22.58
N TRP A 459 -17.37 -12.97 -21.33
CA TRP A 459 -17.57 -14.19 -20.55
C TRP A 459 -18.98 -14.19 -19.92
N LEU A 460 -19.49 -15.38 -19.63
CA LEU A 460 -20.69 -15.56 -18.83
C LEU A 460 -20.28 -15.78 -17.38
N GLU A 461 -21.07 -15.26 -16.45
CA GLU A 461 -20.95 -15.53 -15.02
C GLU A 461 -22.27 -16.00 -14.43
N VAL A 462 -22.19 -16.86 -13.43
CA VAL A 462 -23.33 -17.25 -12.61
C VAL A 462 -22.93 -17.20 -11.13
N GLU A 463 -23.78 -16.60 -10.31
CA GLU A 463 -23.52 -16.43 -8.87
C GLU A 463 -23.64 -17.77 -8.16
N MET A 464 -22.56 -18.23 -7.54
CA MET A 464 -22.57 -19.51 -6.82
C MET A 464 -23.22 -19.39 -5.45
N GLY A 465 -23.10 -18.22 -4.83
CA GLY A 465 -23.59 -17.92 -3.49
C GLY A 465 -22.82 -16.77 -2.86
N GLU A 466 -23.21 -16.43 -1.65
CA GLU A 466 -22.56 -15.43 -0.82
C GLU A 466 -22.17 -16.00 0.54
N PHE A 467 -21.14 -15.43 1.15
CA PHE A 467 -20.71 -15.78 2.50
C PHE A 467 -20.08 -14.56 3.18
N PHE A 468 -20.07 -14.57 4.51
CA PHE A 468 -19.43 -13.55 5.32
C PHE A 468 -18.16 -14.12 5.95
N ASN A 469 -17.04 -13.39 5.82
CA ASN A 469 -15.77 -13.77 6.44
C ASN A 469 -15.64 -13.07 7.80
N GLU A 470 -15.89 -13.79 8.89
CA GLU A 470 -15.89 -13.27 10.27
C GLU A 470 -14.52 -13.27 10.97
N GLU A 471 -13.47 -13.79 10.33
CA GLU A 471 -12.09 -13.89 10.90
C GLU A 471 -11.94 -14.88 12.08
N CYS A 472 -13.00 -15.60 12.48
CA CYS A 472 -12.99 -16.48 13.66
C CYS A 472 -12.15 -17.77 13.55
N VAL A 473 -11.54 -18.08 12.39
CA VAL A 473 -10.86 -19.37 12.15
C VAL A 473 -9.56 -19.16 11.36
N ASP A 474 -8.42 -19.21 12.04
CA ASP A 474 -7.08 -18.99 11.43
C ASP A 474 -6.73 -20.03 10.34
N ASP A 475 -7.41 -21.19 10.29
CA ASP A 475 -7.16 -22.30 9.36
C ASP A 475 -8.37 -22.68 8.49
N GLY A 476 -9.40 -21.83 8.42
CA GLY A 476 -10.61 -22.14 7.66
C GLY A 476 -10.37 -22.17 6.13
N GLU A 477 -11.02 -23.12 5.45
CA GLU A 477 -11.00 -23.20 3.98
C GLU A 477 -12.39 -22.87 3.42
N LEU A 478 -12.46 -21.97 2.44
CA LEU A 478 -13.67 -21.72 1.67
C LEU A 478 -13.77 -22.77 0.56
N GLU A 479 -14.86 -23.53 0.53
CA GLU A 479 -15.17 -24.46 -0.55
C GLU A 479 -16.26 -23.89 -1.46
N MET A 480 -16.01 -23.92 -2.76
CA MET A 480 -16.98 -23.55 -3.80
C MET A 480 -17.15 -24.72 -4.74
N SER A 481 -18.38 -25.13 -5.01
CA SER A 481 -18.64 -26.25 -5.91
C SER A 481 -19.79 -26.01 -6.88
N ALA A 482 -19.64 -26.56 -8.09
CA ALA A 482 -20.67 -26.60 -9.12
C ALA A 482 -20.87 -28.05 -9.53
N LEU A 483 -22.07 -28.58 -9.29
CA LEU A 483 -22.39 -29.99 -9.43
C LEU A 483 -23.62 -30.20 -10.29
N GLU A 484 -23.50 -31.10 -11.25
CA GLU A 484 -24.59 -31.56 -12.09
C GLU A 484 -24.39 -33.08 -12.30
N MET A 485 -25.31 -33.87 -11.74
CA MET A 485 -25.28 -35.35 -11.80
C MET A 485 -26.58 -35.92 -12.38
N GLU A 486 -27.50 -35.06 -12.82
CA GLU A 486 -28.84 -35.44 -13.24
C GLU A 486 -28.88 -35.69 -14.75
N GLY A 487 -29.53 -36.80 -15.11
CA GLY A 487 -29.57 -37.27 -16.50
C GLY A 487 -28.22 -37.75 -17.00
N CYS A 488 -28.16 -39.02 -17.43
CA CYS A 488 -27.00 -39.65 -18.06
C CYS A 488 -26.66 -39.09 -19.46
N ASN A 489 -27.14 -37.89 -19.79
CA ASN A 489 -26.89 -37.22 -21.05
C ASN A 489 -25.44 -36.71 -21.09
N ARG A 490 -24.78 -36.92 -22.23
CA ARG A 490 -23.47 -36.34 -22.49
C ARG A 490 -23.59 -34.81 -22.54
N LYS A 491 -22.68 -34.13 -21.86
CA LYS A 491 -22.57 -32.68 -21.77
C LYS A 491 -21.18 -32.25 -22.25
N GLY A 492 -21.03 -31.08 -22.87
CA GLY A 492 -19.70 -30.70 -23.39
C GLY A 492 -19.62 -29.30 -23.98
N ASP A 493 -18.42 -28.96 -24.44
CA ASP A 493 -18.02 -27.70 -25.07
C ASP A 493 -18.16 -26.44 -24.22
N LEU A 494 -18.13 -26.61 -22.89
CA LEU A 494 -18.06 -25.50 -21.94
C LEU A 494 -16.59 -25.10 -21.72
N ILE A 495 -16.28 -23.82 -21.91
CA ILE A 495 -14.93 -23.27 -21.73
C ILE A 495 -14.89 -22.58 -20.37
N LEU A 496 -14.19 -23.16 -19.40
CA LEU A 496 -14.10 -22.66 -18.03
C LEU A 496 -12.92 -21.70 -17.88
N GLN A 497 -13.18 -20.47 -17.43
CA GLN A 497 -12.13 -19.53 -17.04
C GLN A 497 -11.71 -19.70 -15.59
N GLY A 498 -12.64 -20.02 -14.69
CA GLY A 498 -12.34 -20.18 -13.28
C GLY A 498 -13.53 -19.88 -12.37
N ILE A 499 -13.23 -19.78 -11.07
CA ILE A 499 -14.17 -19.31 -10.05
C ILE A 499 -13.66 -17.97 -9.52
N GLU A 500 -14.49 -16.94 -9.58
CA GLU A 500 -14.17 -15.57 -9.16
C GLU A 500 -14.82 -15.24 -7.82
N ILE A 501 -14.06 -14.70 -6.87
CA ILE A 501 -14.48 -14.29 -5.54
C ILE A 501 -14.36 -12.77 -5.46
N ARG A 502 -15.49 -12.09 -5.24
CA ARG A 502 -15.57 -10.63 -5.21
C ARG A 502 -16.15 -10.16 -3.89
N ALA A 503 -15.52 -9.15 -3.28
CA ALA A 503 -16.10 -8.46 -2.13
C ALA A 503 -17.39 -7.75 -2.55
N ILE A 504 -18.43 -7.83 -1.72
CA ILE A 504 -19.66 -7.07 -1.91
C ILE A 504 -19.42 -5.69 -1.32
N THR A 505 -19.47 -4.67 -2.18
CA THR A 505 -19.58 -3.28 -1.73
C THR A 505 -21.06 -3.01 -1.44
N PRO A 506 -21.44 -2.55 -0.24
CA PRO A 506 -22.78 -2.03 -0.02
C PRO A 506 -22.99 -0.83 -0.95
N ASN A 507 -24.10 -0.85 -1.70
CA ASN A 507 -24.52 0.24 -2.58
C ASN A 507 -24.98 1.46 -1.79
#